data_AF-A0A820W0H7-F1
#
_entry.id   AF-A0A820W0H7-F1
#
_cell.length_a   1.000
_cell.length_b   1.000
_cell.length_c   1.000
_cell.angle_alpha   90.00
_cell.angle_beta   90.00
_cell.angle_gamma   90.00
#
_symmetry.space_group_name_H-M   'P 1'
#
loop_
_entity.id
_entity.type
_entity.pdbx_description
1 polymer ?
#
loop_
_entity_poly.entity_id
_entity_poly.type
_entity_poly.pdbx_seq_one_letter_code
_entity_poly.pdbx_strand_id
1 'polypeptide(L)'
;CNMMLNRFCLQILPEVHDKIKWLDLESSSMKNVLCATDYPNLYGLGLYNINEESARCLFTDETLSSGIFKNQIRTLFITIDNDDDDSYEDMVLSATSIVNYILNVFTGLIYLKFNESLYKNCARLLLDDEFLPTFRSSTLLKLNIRVQCFDDCLYLLDGRFNQLHTLCVDLVHINRPHEIKNQGDLPNLKCFSLSCNLAISFYDELILPLLYRMSNLEQLGLYIATINATFIDGNHLKRDIINRMARLNQFTFYIASFMFICNPLDFPSAEDIQRTFIDFPKNNIISYVDYFPEAKQSQCRIYSYPSFIPYYDNITNNFPGGLFQYVRVISLYDEYPFEHEFFIRIQKSFPFIEELTVINYKSQNEKQSYESNNGSQNLSLVEYSFLNELAIVRVHDHYIEQFLFNTKTYLHNNVLLHIDYESLQRVTHNFTRENTQINCAKINELKLYGETCPNSSLQEYFPNAKICFSRSILKDKK
;
A
#
# COMPACT_ATOMS: atom_id res chain seq x y z
N CYS A 1 7.22 6.50 -32.76
CA CYS A 1 8.06 5.90 -31.71
C CYS A 1 8.98 4.77 -32.18
N ASN A 2 8.56 3.84 -33.05
CA ASN A 2 9.40 2.67 -33.42
C ASN A 2 10.73 2.95 -34.13
N MET A 3 10.91 4.08 -34.83
CA MET A 3 12.16 4.33 -35.57
C MET A 3 13.38 4.48 -34.65
N MET A 4 13.20 5.10 -33.47
CA MET A 4 14.28 5.26 -32.49
C MET A 4 14.64 3.93 -31.83
N LEU A 5 13.62 3.14 -31.43
CA LEU A 5 13.83 1.80 -30.87
C LEU A 5 14.52 0.88 -31.88
N ASN A 6 14.09 0.88 -33.14
CA ASN A 6 14.71 0.07 -34.19
C ASN A 6 16.17 0.47 -34.42
N ARG A 7 16.48 1.78 -34.44
CA ARG A 7 17.87 2.24 -34.56
C ARG A 7 18.71 1.79 -33.37
N PHE A 8 18.18 1.91 -32.16
CA PHE A 8 18.85 1.45 -30.94
C PHE A 8 19.14 -0.05 -31.00
N CYS A 9 18.14 -0.88 -31.32
CA CYS A 9 18.28 -2.32 -31.41
C CYS A 9 19.23 -2.79 -32.53
N LEU A 10 19.22 -2.13 -33.68
CA LEU A 10 20.00 -2.58 -34.85
C LEU A 10 21.41 -2.01 -34.93
N GLN A 11 21.67 -0.83 -34.35
CA GLN A 11 22.96 -0.14 -34.47
C GLN A 11 23.71 -0.07 -33.14
N ILE A 12 23.01 0.19 -32.03
CA ILE A 12 23.68 0.50 -30.77
C ILE A 12 23.86 -0.76 -29.93
N LEU A 13 22.80 -1.55 -29.73
CA LEU A 13 22.86 -2.76 -28.90
C LEU A 13 23.97 -3.74 -29.35
N PRO A 14 24.16 -4.03 -30.65
CA PRO A 14 25.22 -4.93 -31.10
C PRO A 14 26.64 -4.43 -30.83
N GLU A 15 26.85 -3.14 -30.52
CA GLU A 15 28.17 -2.59 -30.18
C GLU A 15 28.47 -2.63 -28.67
N VAL A 16 27.45 -2.79 -27.84
CA VAL A 16 27.57 -2.70 -26.36
C VAL A 16 27.01 -3.90 -25.60
N HIS A 17 26.40 -4.87 -26.29
CA HIS A 17 25.69 -6.01 -25.68
C HIS A 17 26.53 -6.82 -24.69
N ASP A 18 27.82 -6.97 -24.96
CA ASP A 18 28.79 -7.66 -24.12
C ASP A 18 29.02 -6.94 -22.78
N LYS A 19 28.76 -5.63 -22.69
CA LYS A 19 28.93 -4.83 -21.47
C LYS A 19 27.65 -4.74 -20.64
N ILE A 20 26.51 -5.11 -21.22
CA ILE A 20 25.20 -5.01 -20.55
C ILE A 20 25.07 -6.11 -19.50
N LYS A 21 24.83 -5.68 -18.27
CA LYS A 21 24.66 -6.54 -17.09
C LYS A 21 23.24 -6.54 -16.53
N TRP A 22 22.49 -5.49 -16.82
CA TRP A 22 21.13 -5.24 -16.37
C TRP A 22 20.33 -4.57 -17.48
N LEU A 23 19.07 -4.96 -17.64
CA LEU A 23 18.11 -4.31 -18.55
C LEU A 23 16.82 -4.04 -17.77
N ASP A 24 16.31 -2.82 -17.87
CA ASP A 24 14.96 -2.45 -17.42
C ASP A 24 14.13 -2.16 -18.67
N LEU A 25 13.07 -2.93 -18.89
CA LEU A 25 12.28 -2.92 -20.12
C LEU A 25 10.79 -2.77 -19.81
N GLU A 26 10.14 -1.90 -20.56
CA GLU A 26 8.67 -1.87 -20.65
C GLU A 26 8.19 -2.89 -21.70
N SER A 27 6.98 -3.42 -21.50
CA SER A 27 6.33 -4.40 -22.39
C SER A 27 6.46 -4.07 -23.88
N SER A 28 6.24 -2.81 -24.25
CA SER A 28 6.27 -2.33 -25.64
C SER A 28 7.61 -2.49 -26.37
N SER A 29 8.72 -2.53 -25.61
CA SER A 29 10.09 -2.58 -26.14
C SER A 29 10.77 -3.93 -25.94
N MET A 30 10.25 -4.74 -25.02
CA MET A 30 10.88 -5.94 -24.49
C MET A 30 11.31 -6.94 -25.57
N LYS A 31 10.38 -7.37 -26.44
CA LYS A 31 10.67 -8.37 -27.47
C LYS A 31 11.76 -7.91 -28.44
N ASN A 32 11.70 -6.64 -28.86
CA ASN A 32 12.67 -6.07 -29.80
C ASN A 32 14.06 -5.97 -29.18
N VAL A 33 14.17 -5.65 -27.89
CA VAL A 33 15.45 -5.55 -27.19
C VAL A 33 16.02 -6.93 -26.90
N LEU A 34 15.24 -7.83 -26.32
CA LEU A 34 15.71 -9.17 -25.93
C LEU A 34 16.10 -10.04 -27.15
N CYS A 35 15.47 -9.84 -28.30
CA CYS A 35 15.80 -10.56 -29.54
C CYS A 35 16.81 -9.84 -30.44
N ALA A 36 17.28 -8.63 -30.08
CA ALA A 36 18.18 -7.86 -30.95
C ALA A 36 19.57 -8.48 -31.11
N THR A 37 20.09 -9.10 -30.05
CA THR A 37 21.46 -9.62 -29.96
C THR A 37 21.59 -10.54 -28.73
N ASP A 38 22.70 -11.26 -28.63
CA ASP A 38 23.02 -12.09 -27.45
C ASP A 38 23.58 -11.21 -26.34
N TYR A 39 23.15 -11.37 -25.09
CA TYR A 39 23.69 -10.59 -23.97
C TYR A 39 24.52 -11.48 -23.06
N PRO A 40 25.80 -11.80 -23.33
CA PRO A 40 26.53 -12.84 -22.59
C PRO A 40 26.76 -12.53 -21.09
N ASN A 41 26.65 -11.27 -20.68
CA ASN A 41 26.92 -10.82 -19.31
C ASN A 41 25.67 -10.33 -18.54
N LEU A 42 24.48 -10.46 -19.13
CA LEU A 42 23.21 -10.05 -18.53
C LEU A 42 22.78 -11.00 -17.42
N TYR A 43 22.90 -10.59 -16.16
CA TYR A 43 22.46 -11.41 -15.03
C TYR A 43 21.21 -10.87 -14.34
N GLY A 44 20.73 -9.68 -14.74
CA GLY A 44 19.59 -9.03 -14.14
C GLY A 44 18.63 -8.46 -15.18
N LEU A 45 17.34 -8.62 -14.92
CA LEU A 45 16.28 -8.19 -15.82
C LEU A 45 15.13 -7.58 -15.01
N GLY A 46 14.74 -6.36 -15.36
CA GLY A 46 13.56 -5.67 -14.87
C GLY A 46 12.54 -5.54 -15.99
N LEU A 47 11.32 -5.97 -15.72
CA LEU A 47 10.20 -6.04 -16.64
C LEU A 47 9.02 -5.27 -16.04
N TYR A 48 8.55 -4.22 -16.71
CA TYR A 48 7.52 -3.33 -16.17
C TYR A 48 6.35 -3.18 -17.14
N ASN A 49 5.16 -2.96 -16.57
CA ASN A 49 3.91 -2.74 -17.30
C ASN A 49 3.62 -3.84 -18.33
N ILE A 50 3.85 -5.10 -17.96
CA ILE A 50 3.59 -6.26 -18.82
C ILE A 50 2.18 -6.77 -18.55
N ASN A 51 1.32 -6.85 -19.57
CA ASN A 51 0.03 -7.52 -19.42
C ASN A 51 0.19 -9.04 -19.36
N GLU A 52 -0.80 -9.72 -18.78
CA GLU A 52 -0.76 -11.17 -18.56
C GLU A 52 -0.46 -11.97 -19.84
N GLU A 53 -1.10 -11.63 -20.96
CA GLU A 53 -0.89 -12.31 -22.25
C GLU A 53 0.55 -12.18 -22.73
N SER A 54 1.13 -10.98 -22.67
CA SER A 54 2.52 -10.73 -23.07
C SER A 54 3.50 -11.48 -22.17
N ALA A 55 3.24 -11.54 -20.86
CA ALA A 55 4.06 -12.31 -19.93
C ALA A 55 3.97 -13.82 -20.22
N ARG A 56 2.78 -14.37 -20.48
CA ARG A 56 2.61 -15.78 -20.85
C ARG A 56 3.34 -16.09 -22.14
N CYS A 57 3.16 -15.27 -23.18
CA CYS A 57 3.89 -15.42 -24.42
C CYS A 57 5.40 -15.40 -24.18
N LEU A 58 5.90 -14.45 -23.39
CA LEU A 58 7.33 -14.32 -23.10
C LEU A 58 7.93 -15.57 -22.45
N PHE A 59 7.24 -16.15 -21.47
CA PHE A 59 7.76 -17.28 -20.70
C PHE A 59 7.38 -18.65 -21.27
N THR A 60 6.53 -18.71 -22.30
CA THR A 60 6.19 -19.95 -23.02
C THR A 60 6.85 -20.05 -24.40
N ASP A 61 7.23 -18.92 -25.01
CA ASP A 61 7.85 -18.87 -26.34
C ASP A 61 9.28 -19.47 -26.30
N GLU A 62 9.51 -20.45 -27.17
CA GLU A 62 10.78 -21.16 -27.34
C GLU A 62 11.94 -20.23 -27.75
N THR A 63 11.63 -19.07 -28.34
CA THR A 63 12.62 -18.15 -28.91
C THR A 63 13.40 -17.37 -27.84
N LEU A 64 12.75 -16.93 -26.77
CA LEU A 64 13.40 -16.30 -25.60
C LEU A 64 14.01 -17.32 -24.64
N SER A 65 13.53 -18.55 -24.73
CA SER A 65 13.99 -19.67 -23.92
C SER A 65 15.15 -20.44 -24.56
N SER A 66 15.86 -19.79 -25.50
CA SER A 66 17.25 -20.15 -25.84
C SER A 66 18.03 -20.34 -24.54
N GLY A 67 18.78 -21.44 -24.43
CA GLY A 67 19.36 -21.89 -23.15
C GLY A 67 20.27 -20.87 -22.46
N ILE A 68 20.63 -19.78 -23.14
CA ILE A 68 21.45 -18.67 -22.65
C ILE A 68 20.73 -17.92 -21.52
N PHE A 69 19.49 -17.45 -21.70
CA PHE A 69 18.84 -16.63 -20.66
C PHE A 69 18.42 -17.44 -19.42
N LYS A 70 18.01 -18.70 -19.60
CA LYS A 70 17.51 -19.58 -18.52
C LYS A 70 18.45 -19.70 -17.32
N ASN A 71 19.75 -19.89 -17.60
CA ASN A 71 20.76 -20.10 -16.56
C ASN A 71 21.52 -18.82 -16.19
N GLN A 72 21.42 -17.79 -17.02
CA GLN A 72 22.23 -16.58 -16.87
C GLN A 72 21.53 -15.52 -16.00
N ILE A 73 20.21 -15.38 -16.12
CA ILE A 73 19.44 -14.46 -15.30
C ILE A 73 19.39 -14.97 -13.85
N ARG A 74 19.99 -14.19 -12.95
CA ARG A 74 20.05 -14.44 -11.51
C ARG A 74 19.11 -13.54 -10.73
N THR A 75 18.73 -12.38 -11.27
CA THR A 75 17.79 -11.45 -10.65
C THR A 75 16.72 -11.06 -11.65
N LEU A 76 15.46 -11.23 -11.27
CA LEU A 76 14.31 -10.87 -12.09
C LEU A 76 13.35 -10.00 -11.29
N PHE A 77 13.09 -8.80 -11.78
CA PHE A 77 11.98 -7.95 -11.33
C PHE A 77 10.91 -7.96 -12.40
N ILE A 78 9.68 -8.25 -12.02
CA ILE A 78 8.55 -8.22 -12.94
C ILE A 78 7.37 -7.52 -12.28
N THR A 79 6.79 -6.57 -13.00
CA THR A 79 5.52 -5.93 -12.66
C THR A 79 4.53 -6.23 -13.77
N ILE A 80 3.47 -6.96 -13.41
CA ILE A 80 2.37 -7.24 -14.31
C ILE A 80 1.29 -6.18 -14.09
N ASP A 81 0.88 -5.57 -15.19
CA ASP A 81 -0.19 -4.59 -15.21
C ASP A 81 -1.31 -5.13 -16.09
N ASN A 82 -2.46 -5.44 -15.49
CA ASN A 82 -3.61 -5.90 -16.23
C ASN A 82 -4.46 -4.68 -16.56
N ASP A 83 -4.82 -4.52 -17.83
CA ASP A 83 -5.69 -3.43 -18.24
C ASP A 83 -7.08 -3.63 -17.59
N ASP A 84 -7.67 -2.54 -17.07
CA ASP A 84 -8.90 -2.53 -16.26
C ASP A 84 -10.17 -3.05 -16.98
N ASP A 85 -10.07 -3.46 -18.25
CA ASP A 85 -11.21 -3.65 -19.16
C ASP A 85 -11.73 -5.09 -19.26
N ASP A 86 -11.06 -6.08 -18.66
CA ASP A 86 -11.48 -7.48 -18.81
C ASP A 86 -12.61 -7.89 -17.84
N SER A 87 -13.66 -8.46 -18.43
CA SER A 87 -14.85 -8.95 -17.74
C SER A 87 -14.51 -10.11 -16.78
N TYR A 88 -15.20 -10.13 -15.63
CA TYR A 88 -14.95 -11.02 -14.49
C TYR A 88 -14.92 -12.54 -14.81
N GLU A 89 -15.52 -12.97 -15.92
CA GLU A 89 -15.70 -14.38 -16.25
C GLU A 89 -14.54 -15.02 -17.04
N ASP A 90 -13.80 -14.27 -17.88
CA ASP A 90 -12.65 -14.81 -18.63
C ASP A 90 -11.35 -14.89 -17.78
N MET A 91 -11.36 -14.25 -16.60
CA MET A 91 -10.19 -14.07 -15.73
C MET A 91 -9.84 -15.31 -14.88
N VAL A 92 -10.82 -16.14 -14.55
CA VAL A 92 -10.65 -17.25 -13.59
C VAL A 92 -9.98 -18.48 -14.22
N LEU A 93 -10.07 -18.64 -15.54
CA LEU A 93 -9.56 -19.81 -16.26
C LEU A 93 -8.14 -19.66 -16.81
N SER A 94 -7.57 -18.45 -16.72
CA SER A 94 -6.27 -18.11 -17.31
C SER A 94 -5.07 -18.29 -16.36
N ALA A 95 -5.24 -18.26 -15.04
CA ALA A 95 -4.13 -18.07 -14.11
C ALA A 95 -3.30 -19.33 -13.79
N THR A 96 -2.75 -20.04 -14.78
CA THR A 96 -1.51 -20.80 -14.53
C THR A 96 -0.46 -19.77 -14.11
N SER A 97 -0.20 -19.68 -12.80
CA SER A 97 0.59 -18.60 -12.20
C SER A 97 1.86 -18.31 -13.03
N ILE A 98 1.99 -17.08 -13.54
CA ILE A 98 3.19 -16.65 -14.29
C ILE A 98 4.47 -16.91 -13.50
N VAL A 99 4.37 -16.89 -12.16
CA VAL A 99 5.44 -17.29 -11.25
C VAL A 99 5.91 -18.73 -11.51
N ASN A 100 5.00 -19.67 -11.77
CA ASN A 100 5.35 -21.05 -12.11
C ASN A 100 6.16 -21.11 -13.42
N TYR A 101 5.73 -20.39 -14.47
CA TYR A 101 6.48 -20.32 -15.73
C TYR A 101 7.87 -19.71 -15.51
N ILE A 102 7.97 -18.60 -14.78
CA ILE A 102 9.23 -17.95 -14.44
C ILE A 102 10.17 -18.94 -13.74
N LEU A 103 9.70 -19.62 -12.70
CA LEU A 103 10.53 -20.54 -11.92
C LEU A 103 10.97 -21.78 -12.72
N ASN A 104 10.16 -22.22 -13.69
CA ASN A 104 10.52 -23.32 -14.59
C ASN A 104 11.50 -22.89 -15.70
N VAL A 105 11.41 -21.63 -16.16
CA VAL A 105 12.29 -21.09 -17.20
C VAL A 105 13.65 -20.69 -16.62
N PHE A 106 13.68 -19.99 -15.49
CA PHE A 106 14.90 -19.47 -14.89
C PHE A 106 15.42 -20.35 -13.75
N THR A 107 16.02 -21.48 -14.11
CA THR A 107 16.61 -22.44 -13.16
C THR A 107 17.78 -21.85 -12.35
N GLY A 108 18.45 -20.82 -12.87
CA GLY A 108 19.55 -20.11 -12.20
C GLY A 108 19.12 -18.92 -11.31
N LEU A 109 17.82 -18.69 -11.12
CA LEU A 109 17.30 -17.50 -10.47
C LEU A 109 17.61 -17.49 -8.96
N ILE A 110 18.27 -16.42 -8.50
CA ILE A 110 18.65 -16.21 -7.09
C ILE A 110 17.67 -15.27 -6.40
N TYR A 111 17.19 -14.25 -7.12
CA TYR A 111 16.25 -13.26 -6.59
C TYR A 111 15.10 -13.01 -7.57
N LEU A 112 13.87 -13.19 -7.08
CA LEU A 112 12.65 -12.81 -7.76
C LEU A 112 11.92 -11.72 -6.99
N LYS A 113 11.59 -10.61 -7.65
CA LYS A 113 10.59 -9.65 -7.21
C LYS A 113 9.43 -9.67 -8.20
N PHE A 114 8.27 -10.15 -7.74
CA PHE A 114 7.05 -10.24 -8.53
C PHE A 114 6.00 -9.31 -7.94
N ASN A 115 5.59 -8.33 -8.72
CA ASN A 115 4.53 -7.39 -8.37
C ASN A 115 3.40 -7.49 -9.39
N GLU A 116 2.16 -7.46 -8.92
CA GLU A 116 0.97 -7.46 -9.76
C GLU A 116 0.09 -6.30 -9.30
N SER A 117 -0.20 -5.36 -10.21
CA SER A 117 -0.75 -4.05 -9.88
C SER A 117 -2.20 -4.15 -9.35
N LEU A 118 -3.01 -5.04 -9.91
CA LEU A 118 -4.44 -5.09 -9.65
C LEU A 118 -4.83 -6.06 -8.52
N TYR A 119 -5.65 -5.56 -7.59
CA TYR A 119 -6.24 -6.30 -6.47
C TYR A 119 -7.05 -7.56 -6.89
N LYS A 120 -7.52 -7.62 -8.13
CA LYS A 120 -8.34 -8.73 -8.66
C LYS A 120 -7.51 -9.89 -9.20
N ASN A 121 -6.26 -9.62 -9.58
CA ASN A 121 -5.31 -10.57 -10.16
C ASN A 121 -4.07 -10.51 -9.30
N CYS A 122 -4.02 -11.28 -8.23
CA CYS A 122 -2.77 -11.51 -7.54
C CYS A 122 -2.35 -12.93 -7.85
N ALA A 123 -1.07 -13.24 -7.66
CA ALA A 123 -0.56 -14.58 -7.85
C ALA A 123 -1.40 -15.58 -7.05
N ARG A 124 -2.32 -16.26 -7.74
CA ARG A 124 -3.02 -17.45 -7.29
C ARG A 124 -2.03 -18.60 -7.46
N LEU A 125 -1.36 -18.96 -6.38
CA LEU A 125 -0.52 -20.15 -6.36
C LEU A 125 -1.39 -21.39 -6.21
N LEU A 126 -2.56 -21.24 -5.60
CA LEU A 126 -3.66 -22.17 -5.65
C LEU A 126 -4.52 -21.96 -6.90
N LEU A 127 -4.52 -22.94 -7.80
CA LEU A 127 -5.70 -23.25 -8.61
C LEU A 127 -6.36 -24.49 -7.99
N ASP A 128 -7.67 -24.59 -8.18
CA ASP A 128 -8.56 -25.65 -7.70
C ASP A 128 -7.91 -27.05 -7.62
N ASP A 129 -8.34 -27.82 -6.62
CA ASP A 129 -7.87 -29.11 -6.06
C ASP A 129 -7.25 -30.18 -7.00
N GLU A 130 -7.29 -30.02 -8.32
CA GLU A 130 -6.82 -31.01 -9.31
C GLU A 130 -5.38 -30.80 -9.79
N PHE A 131 -4.77 -29.61 -9.62
CA PHE A 131 -3.38 -29.36 -10.05
C PHE A 131 -2.53 -28.78 -8.92
N LEU A 132 -1.92 -29.67 -8.12
CA LEU A 132 -0.84 -29.29 -7.21
C LEU A 132 0.24 -28.55 -8.01
N PRO A 133 0.64 -27.33 -7.60
CA PRO A 133 1.63 -26.58 -8.35
C PRO A 133 2.96 -27.33 -8.35
N THR A 134 3.57 -27.51 -9.52
CA THR A 134 4.81 -28.29 -9.70
C THR A 134 6.09 -27.48 -9.50
N PHE A 135 6.01 -26.19 -9.17
CA PHE A 135 7.18 -25.35 -9.07
C PHE A 135 8.04 -25.67 -7.84
N ARG A 136 9.35 -25.66 -8.06
CA ARG A 136 10.38 -25.77 -7.02
C ARG A 136 11.61 -25.01 -7.51
N SER A 137 12.36 -24.42 -6.59
CA SER A 137 13.67 -23.86 -6.94
C SER A 137 14.68 -24.22 -5.86
N SER A 138 15.84 -24.69 -6.31
CA SER A 138 17.01 -24.97 -5.48
C SER A 138 18.04 -23.85 -5.49
N THR A 139 17.78 -22.75 -6.21
CA THR A 139 18.71 -21.62 -6.39
C THR A 139 18.16 -20.32 -5.83
N LEU A 140 16.84 -20.22 -5.68
CA LEU A 140 16.16 -19.03 -5.19
C LEU A 140 16.50 -18.78 -3.71
N LEU A 141 17.20 -17.69 -3.44
CA LEU A 141 17.58 -17.25 -2.10
C LEU A 141 16.67 -16.15 -1.58
N LYS A 142 16.09 -15.35 -2.48
CA LYS A 142 15.23 -14.21 -2.15
C LYS A 142 13.97 -14.21 -2.99
N LEU A 143 12.83 -14.02 -2.34
CA LEU A 143 11.53 -13.86 -2.99
C LEU A 143 10.80 -12.66 -2.40
N ASN A 144 10.35 -11.75 -3.24
CA ASN A 144 9.41 -10.69 -2.89
C ASN A 144 8.19 -10.84 -3.79
N ILE A 145 7.02 -11.09 -3.22
CA ILE A 145 5.83 -11.46 -3.97
C ILE A 145 4.57 -10.90 -3.32
N ARG A 146 3.65 -10.44 -4.15
CA ARG A 146 2.28 -10.14 -3.75
C ARG A 146 1.41 -11.36 -4.00
N VAL A 147 0.66 -11.81 -2.98
CA VAL A 147 -0.20 -13.01 -3.08
C VAL A 147 -1.64 -12.68 -2.68
N GLN A 148 -2.59 -13.42 -3.24
CA GLN A 148 -4.01 -13.10 -3.05
C GLN A 148 -4.50 -13.50 -1.67
N CYS A 149 -4.17 -14.71 -1.23
CA CYS A 149 -4.68 -15.26 0.02
C CYS A 149 -3.56 -15.80 0.94
N PHE A 150 -3.90 -16.01 2.20
CA PHE A 150 -2.96 -16.56 3.18
C PHE A 150 -2.49 -17.98 2.83
N ASP A 151 -3.34 -18.80 2.18
CA ASP A 151 -2.95 -20.14 1.76
C ASP A 151 -1.81 -20.10 0.73
N ASP A 152 -1.84 -19.15 -0.22
CA ASP A 152 -0.73 -18.94 -1.17
C ASP A 152 0.60 -18.68 -0.43
N CYS A 153 0.56 -17.90 0.67
CA CYS A 153 1.73 -17.69 1.52
C CYS A 153 2.22 -19.00 2.16
N LEU A 154 1.31 -19.85 2.65
CA LEU A 154 1.68 -21.16 3.18
C LEU A 154 2.30 -22.06 2.12
N TYR A 155 1.87 -21.99 0.86
CA TYR A 155 2.47 -22.76 -0.24
C TYR A 155 3.89 -22.33 -0.57
N LEU A 156 4.24 -21.05 -0.43
CA LEU A 156 5.62 -20.58 -0.55
C LEU A 156 6.53 -21.13 0.57
N LEU A 157 5.93 -21.70 1.60
CA LEU A 157 6.55 -22.09 2.86
C LEU A 157 6.41 -23.59 3.15
N ASP A 158 6.04 -24.39 2.15
CA ASP A 158 5.83 -25.83 2.30
C ASP A 158 7.11 -26.66 2.03
N GLY A 159 8.24 -26.01 1.75
CA GLY A 159 9.54 -26.64 1.54
C GLY A 159 10.00 -26.69 0.07
N ARG A 160 9.18 -26.24 -0.90
CA ARG A 160 9.58 -26.17 -2.33
C ARG A 160 10.75 -25.24 -2.64
N PHE A 161 11.05 -24.29 -1.73
CA PHE A 161 12.18 -23.37 -1.82
C PHE A 161 13.19 -23.64 -0.71
N ASN A 162 13.91 -24.75 -0.81
CA ASN A 162 14.78 -25.20 0.28
C ASN A 162 15.99 -24.29 0.56
N GLN A 163 16.42 -23.44 -0.38
CA GLN A 163 17.50 -22.46 -0.18
C GLN A 163 17.00 -21.04 0.17
N LEU A 164 15.70 -20.84 0.34
CA LEU A 164 15.13 -19.52 0.56
C LEU A 164 15.62 -18.94 1.90
N HIS A 165 16.32 -17.81 1.83
CA HIS A 165 16.83 -17.08 3.00
C HIS A 165 15.99 -15.84 3.31
N THR A 166 15.41 -15.21 2.30
CA THR A 166 14.59 -14.01 2.44
C THR A 166 13.26 -14.18 1.73
N LEU A 167 12.17 -13.99 2.46
CA LEU A 167 10.83 -13.97 1.91
C LEU A 167 10.10 -12.69 2.35
N CYS A 168 9.65 -11.91 1.38
CA CYS A 168 8.75 -10.78 1.60
C CYS A 168 7.43 -11.09 0.92
N VAL A 169 6.33 -11.05 1.67
CA VAL A 169 4.99 -11.31 1.18
C VAL A 169 4.12 -10.08 1.41
N ASP A 170 3.50 -9.60 0.35
CA ASP A 170 2.41 -8.64 0.42
C ASP A 170 1.07 -9.35 0.22
N LEU A 171 0.26 -9.44 1.28
CA LEU A 171 -1.03 -10.13 1.29
C LEU A 171 -2.15 -9.16 0.95
N VAL A 172 -2.92 -9.52 -0.08
CA VAL A 172 -4.12 -8.75 -0.43
C VAL A 172 -5.31 -9.08 0.46
N HIS A 173 -5.56 -10.36 0.72
CA HIS A 173 -6.70 -10.82 1.51
C HIS A 173 -6.31 -11.95 2.47
N ILE A 174 -6.95 -12.01 3.64
CA ILE A 174 -6.84 -13.16 4.54
C ILE A 174 -8.22 -13.78 4.69
N ASN A 175 -8.44 -14.91 3.99
CA ASN A 175 -9.56 -15.80 4.26
C ASN A 175 -9.16 -16.79 5.36
N ARG A 176 -10.15 -17.40 6.04
CA ARG A 176 -9.86 -18.57 6.87
C ARG A 176 -9.29 -19.67 5.98
N PRO A 177 -8.13 -20.25 6.32
CA PRO A 177 -7.48 -21.24 5.49
C PRO A 177 -8.33 -22.52 5.41
N HIS A 178 -8.29 -23.17 4.26
CA HIS A 178 -8.80 -24.53 4.11
C HIS A 178 -7.78 -25.52 4.67
N GLU A 179 -7.87 -25.84 5.96
CA GLU A 179 -7.05 -26.82 6.69
C GLU A 179 -5.51 -26.70 6.52
N ILE A 180 -4.84 -26.23 7.57
CA ILE A 180 -3.37 -26.23 7.66
C ILE A 180 -2.88 -27.69 7.79
N LYS A 181 -2.58 -28.36 6.68
CA LYS A 181 -1.89 -29.66 6.72
C LYS A 181 -0.41 -29.42 7.07
N ASN A 182 0.06 -30.09 8.12
CA ASN A 182 1.43 -30.10 8.64
C ASN A 182 2.51 -29.83 7.58
N GLN A 183 2.98 -28.59 7.52
CA GLN A 183 4.13 -28.17 6.75
C GLN A 183 5.32 -28.06 7.71
N GLY A 184 6.46 -28.65 7.35
CA GLY A 184 7.65 -28.74 8.21
C GLY A 184 8.28 -27.39 8.57
N ASP A 185 9.33 -27.46 9.39
CA ASP A 185 10.15 -26.30 9.77
C ASP A 185 10.86 -25.71 8.54
N LEU A 186 11.13 -24.40 8.59
CA LEU A 186 11.83 -23.65 7.53
C LEU A 186 13.21 -23.21 8.02
N PRO A 187 14.18 -24.15 8.18
CA PRO A 187 15.39 -23.88 8.93
C PRO A 187 16.32 -22.85 8.26
N ASN A 188 16.21 -22.66 6.94
CA ASN A 188 17.08 -21.78 6.15
C ASN A 188 16.58 -20.34 6.04
N LEU A 189 15.31 -20.08 6.38
CA LEU A 189 14.73 -18.76 6.30
C LEU A 189 15.29 -17.88 7.43
N LYS A 190 15.96 -16.79 7.05
CA LYS A 190 16.60 -15.84 7.97
C LYS A 190 15.85 -14.52 8.06
N CYS A 191 15.24 -14.09 6.97
CA CYS A 191 14.49 -12.84 6.88
C CYS A 191 13.07 -13.14 6.40
N PHE A 192 12.07 -12.68 7.14
CA PHE A 192 10.68 -12.76 6.74
C PHE A 192 10.02 -11.40 6.89
N SER A 193 9.24 -10.97 5.90
CA SER A 193 8.42 -9.77 5.98
C SER A 193 7.02 -10.08 5.50
N LEU A 194 6.02 -9.65 6.27
CA LEU A 194 4.62 -9.77 5.93
C LEU A 194 3.98 -8.38 5.97
N SER A 195 3.40 -7.96 4.85
CA SER A 195 2.48 -6.81 4.80
C SER A 195 1.08 -7.29 4.46
N CYS A 196 0.07 -6.67 5.06
CA CYS A 196 -1.32 -6.88 4.67
C CYS A 196 -2.09 -5.57 4.82
N ASN A 197 -2.69 -5.12 3.72
CA ASN A 197 -3.41 -3.85 3.69
C ASN A 197 -4.82 -3.96 4.28
N LEU A 198 -5.37 -5.18 4.38
CA LEU A 198 -6.67 -5.42 4.98
C LEU A 198 -6.53 -5.84 6.44
N ALA A 199 -7.53 -5.48 7.24
CA ALA A 199 -7.54 -5.82 8.65
C ALA A 199 -7.75 -7.34 8.85
N ILE A 200 -6.87 -7.94 9.66
CA ILE A 200 -6.84 -9.38 9.93
C ILE A 200 -7.64 -9.68 11.20
N SER A 201 -8.63 -10.56 11.13
CA SER A 201 -9.41 -10.98 12.30
C SER A 201 -8.88 -12.23 13.02
N PHE A 202 -7.83 -12.85 12.47
CA PHE A 202 -7.31 -14.15 12.92
C PHE A 202 -5.79 -14.14 13.18
N TYR A 203 -5.29 -13.06 13.81
CA TYR A 203 -3.86 -12.90 14.03
C TYR A 203 -3.26 -14.04 14.86
N ASP A 204 -3.90 -14.37 15.99
CA ASP A 204 -3.43 -15.39 16.90
C ASP A 204 -3.58 -16.81 16.31
N GLU A 205 -4.56 -17.05 15.44
CA GLU A 205 -4.77 -18.38 14.82
C GLU A 205 -3.95 -18.61 13.55
N LEU A 206 -3.56 -17.56 12.81
CA LEU A 206 -2.88 -17.69 11.51
C LEU A 206 -1.45 -17.18 11.54
N ILE A 207 -1.25 -15.95 12.00
CA ILE A 207 0.05 -15.29 11.90
C ILE A 207 1.02 -15.83 12.95
N LEU A 208 0.62 -15.92 14.21
CA LEU A 208 1.51 -16.45 15.26
C LEU A 208 1.97 -17.89 15.00
N PRO A 209 1.10 -18.86 14.65
CA PRO A 209 1.55 -20.22 14.39
C PRO A 209 2.50 -20.31 13.19
N LEU A 210 2.27 -19.50 12.16
CA LEU A 210 3.19 -19.39 11.02
C LEU A 210 4.57 -18.91 11.48
N LEU A 211 4.61 -17.84 12.26
CA LEU A 211 5.84 -17.26 12.79
C LEU A 211 6.60 -18.26 13.69
N TYR A 212 5.90 -19.09 14.48
CA TYR A 212 6.52 -20.10 15.33
C TYR A 212 7.26 -21.20 14.56
N ARG A 213 6.88 -21.45 13.31
CA ARG A 213 7.58 -22.39 12.41
C ARG A 213 8.90 -21.83 11.88
N MET A 214 9.13 -20.53 12.05
CA MET A 214 10.32 -19.81 11.57
C MET A 214 11.25 -19.44 12.73
N SER A 215 11.55 -20.41 13.60
CA SER A 215 12.33 -20.20 14.83
C SER A 215 13.77 -19.70 14.60
N ASN A 216 14.29 -19.81 13.38
CA ASN A 216 15.63 -19.37 13.00
C ASN A 216 15.72 -17.95 12.45
N LEU A 217 14.61 -17.19 12.39
CA LEU A 217 14.62 -15.84 11.86
C LEU A 217 15.59 -14.94 12.61
N GLU A 218 16.41 -14.23 11.82
CA GLU A 218 17.28 -13.16 12.27
C GLU A 218 16.60 -11.79 12.11
N GLN A 219 15.73 -11.66 11.09
CA GLN A 219 15.01 -10.43 10.78
C GLN A 219 13.52 -10.71 10.53
N LEU A 220 12.65 -9.90 11.14
CA LEU A 220 11.20 -9.95 10.96
C LEU A 220 10.64 -8.57 10.64
N GLY A 221 9.85 -8.49 9.57
CA GLY A 221 9.01 -7.36 9.18
C GLY A 221 7.52 -7.68 9.35
N LEU A 222 6.76 -6.93 10.14
CA LEU A 222 5.30 -7.11 10.24
C LEU A 222 4.56 -5.79 10.04
N TYR A 223 3.77 -5.68 8.97
CA TYR A 223 3.00 -4.48 8.62
C TYR A 223 1.53 -4.87 8.45
N ILE A 224 0.76 -4.83 9.54
CA ILE A 224 -0.59 -5.38 9.57
C ILE A 224 -1.56 -4.49 10.33
N ALA A 225 -2.81 -4.50 9.87
CA ALA A 225 -3.96 -4.08 10.66
C ALA A 225 -4.68 -5.32 11.20
N THR A 226 -5.23 -5.28 12.41
CA THR A 226 -5.95 -6.40 13.02
C THR A 226 -7.24 -5.95 13.68
N ILE A 227 -8.26 -6.81 13.65
CA ILE A 227 -9.51 -6.63 14.41
C ILE A 227 -9.58 -7.82 15.36
N ASN A 228 -9.22 -7.60 16.62
CA ASN A 228 -9.10 -8.66 17.61
C ASN A 228 -9.96 -8.37 18.84
N ALA A 229 -10.12 -9.39 19.69
CA ALA A 229 -10.75 -9.22 21.00
C ALA A 229 -9.84 -8.47 22.00
N THR A 230 -8.54 -8.43 21.76
CA THR A 230 -7.54 -7.72 22.57
C THR A 230 -6.54 -6.99 21.66
N PHE A 231 -5.94 -5.91 22.16
CA PHE A 231 -4.90 -5.21 21.41
C PHE A 231 -3.66 -6.09 21.29
N ILE A 232 -3.05 -6.07 20.12
CA ILE A 232 -1.67 -6.51 19.98
C ILE A 232 -0.81 -5.37 20.52
N ASP A 233 -0.56 -5.42 21.82
CA ASP A 233 0.21 -4.42 22.54
C ASP A 233 1.70 -4.81 22.65
N GLY A 234 2.46 -4.03 23.42
CA GLY A 234 3.88 -4.31 23.66
C GLY A 234 4.13 -5.62 24.43
N ASN A 235 3.22 -6.04 25.32
CA ASN A 235 3.36 -7.28 26.09
C ASN A 235 3.03 -8.51 25.27
N HIS A 236 2.04 -8.40 24.38
CA HIS A 236 1.68 -9.41 23.40
C HIS A 236 2.89 -9.73 22.50
N LEU A 237 3.46 -8.70 21.86
CA LEU A 237 4.67 -8.83 21.02
C LEU A 237 5.89 -9.33 21.82
N LYS A 238 6.04 -8.79 23.05
CA LYS A 238 6.75 -9.34 24.20
C LYS A 238 6.88 -10.87 24.21
N ARG A 239 5.75 -11.44 24.61
CA ARG A 239 5.54 -12.83 24.96
C ARG A 239 5.58 -13.73 23.74
N ASP A 240 4.94 -13.32 22.66
CA ASP A 240 4.63 -14.20 21.55
C ASP A 240 5.70 -14.11 20.45
N ILE A 241 6.33 -12.97 20.22
CA ILE A 241 7.39 -12.87 19.20
C ILE A 241 8.78 -12.82 19.84
N ILE A 242 9.08 -11.75 20.59
CA ILE A 242 10.44 -11.43 21.02
C ILE A 242 11.04 -12.54 21.89
N ASN A 243 10.28 -13.03 22.88
CA ASN A 243 10.77 -14.07 23.78
C ASN A 243 10.88 -15.46 23.13
N ARG A 244 10.17 -15.71 22.02
CA ARG A 244 10.15 -17.02 21.35
C ARG A 244 11.18 -17.12 20.22
N MET A 245 11.51 -16.01 19.58
CA MET A 245 12.45 -15.98 18.46
C MET A 245 13.87 -15.61 18.93
N ALA A 246 14.58 -16.58 19.52
CA ALA A 246 15.89 -16.35 20.15
C ALA A 246 16.99 -15.80 19.22
N ARG A 247 16.85 -15.93 17.89
CA ARG A 247 17.80 -15.42 16.89
C ARG A 247 17.43 -14.05 16.32
N LEU A 248 16.25 -13.54 16.66
CA LEU A 248 15.73 -12.29 16.11
C LEU A 248 16.56 -11.11 16.63
N ASN A 249 17.33 -10.50 15.73
CA ASN A 249 18.17 -9.35 16.04
C ASN A 249 17.64 -8.03 15.44
N GLN A 250 16.67 -8.14 14.53
CA GLN A 250 15.98 -7.01 13.93
C GLN A 250 14.50 -7.32 13.82
N PHE A 251 13.68 -6.50 14.47
CA PHE A 251 12.23 -6.57 14.36
C PHE A 251 11.69 -5.21 13.94
N THR A 252 11.22 -5.09 12.70
CA THR A 252 10.58 -3.87 12.18
C THR A 252 9.09 -4.14 12.07
N PHE A 253 8.26 -3.28 12.62
CA PHE A 253 6.83 -3.48 12.53
C PHE A 253 6.02 -2.21 12.48
N TYR A 254 4.82 -2.32 11.93
CA TYR A 254 3.72 -1.40 12.04
C TYR A 254 2.45 -2.20 12.28
N ILE A 255 1.90 -2.10 13.48
CA ILE A 255 0.73 -2.87 13.89
C ILE A 255 -0.35 -1.89 14.32
N ALA A 256 -1.47 -1.92 13.60
CA ALA A 256 -2.70 -1.25 14.00
C ALA A 256 -3.68 -2.30 14.50
N SER A 257 -4.08 -2.21 15.77
CA SER A 257 -5.08 -3.10 16.37
C SER A 257 -6.37 -2.34 16.62
N PHE A 258 -7.48 -2.87 16.13
CA PHE A 258 -8.82 -2.34 16.33
C PHE A 258 -9.63 -3.29 17.19
N MET A 259 -10.44 -2.73 18.09
CA MET A 259 -11.32 -3.47 18.99
C MET A 259 -12.72 -2.87 19.01
N PHE A 260 -13.75 -3.71 19.09
CA PHE A 260 -15.13 -3.29 19.30
C PHE A 260 -15.50 -3.44 20.78
N ILE A 261 -16.05 -2.37 21.37
CA ILE A 261 -16.65 -2.29 22.71
C ILE A 261 -15.69 -2.70 23.82
N CYS A 262 -14.97 -1.72 24.37
CA CYS A 262 -14.11 -1.90 25.54
C CYS A 262 -14.25 -0.74 26.52
N ASN A 263 -13.94 -1.00 27.79
CA ASN A 263 -13.83 0.03 28.81
C ASN A 263 -12.44 0.70 28.67
N PRO A 264 -12.35 2.02 28.46
CA PRO A 264 -11.08 2.72 28.28
C PRO A 264 -10.08 2.53 29.43
N LEU A 265 -10.61 2.24 30.62
CA LEU A 265 -9.81 2.03 31.84
C LEU A 265 -8.91 0.79 31.78
N ASP A 266 -9.18 -0.14 30.86
CA ASP A 266 -8.42 -1.38 30.72
C ASP A 266 -7.28 -1.26 29.70
N PHE A 267 -7.10 -0.08 29.08
CA PHE A 267 -6.08 0.12 28.05
C PHE A 267 -4.70 0.44 28.66
N PRO A 268 -3.63 -0.19 28.14
CA PRO A 268 -2.28 0.22 28.49
C PRO A 268 -2.01 1.63 27.98
N SER A 269 -1.26 2.43 28.74
CA SER A 269 -0.81 3.74 28.25
C SER A 269 0.21 3.58 27.13
N ALA A 270 0.39 4.62 26.31
CA ALA A 270 1.41 4.63 25.27
C ALA A 270 2.82 4.42 25.86
N GLU A 271 3.10 5.02 27.01
CA GLU A 271 4.36 4.88 27.74
C GLU A 271 4.56 3.45 28.24
N ASP A 272 3.51 2.81 28.77
CA ASP A 272 3.58 1.43 29.24
C ASP A 272 3.84 0.46 28.09
N ILE A 273 3.22 0.69 26.92
CA ILE A 273 3.54 -0.05 25.69
C ILE A 273 5.01 0.17 25.29
N GLN A 274 5.50 1.40 25.27
CA GLN A 274 6.88 1.69 24.82
C GLN A 274 7.91 1.07 25.77
N ARG A 275 7.63 1.05 27.07
CA ARG A 275 8.50 0.44 28.09
C ARG A 275 8.71 -1.06 27.88
N THR A 276 7.80 -1.78 27.23
CA THR A 276 8.00 -3.22 26.99
C THR A 276 9.21 -3.49 26.08
N PHE A 277 9.59 -2.51 25.26
CA PHE A 277 10.69 -2.58 24.29
C PHE A 277 11.99 -1.93 24.79
N ILE A 278 12.09 -1.52 26.05
CA ILE A 278 13.29 -0.83 26.57
C ILE A 278 14.57 -1.65 26.42
N ASP A 279 14.45 -2.98 26.50
CA ASP A 279 15.54 -3.93 26.36
C ASP A 279 15.81 -4.34 24.90
N PHE A 280 14.97 -3.89 23.94
CA PHE A 280 15.09 -4.27 22.54
C PHE A 280 15.93 -3.23 21.80
N PRO A 281 17.18 -3.55 21.45
CA PRO A 281 18.10 -2.56 20.91
C PRO A 281 17.67 -2.10 19.50
N LYS A 282 17.98 -0.83 19.19
CA LYS A 282 17.94 -0.21 17.84
C LYS A 282 16.59 0.30 17.30
N ASN A 283 15.49 0.24 18.04
CA ASN A 283 14.21 0.78 17.56
C ASN A 283 13.67 1.87 18.47
N ASN A 284 13.44 3.05 17.91
CA ASN A 284 12.53 4.01 18.51
C ASN A 284 11.11 3.47 18.28
N ILE A 285 10.43 3.05 19.34
CA ILE A 285 9.04 2.60 19.25
C ILE A 285 8.13 3.78 19.53
N ILE A 286 7.15 3.99 18.64
CA ILE A 286 6.09 4.96 18.85
C ILE A 286 4.79 4.18 19.03
N SER A 287 3.98 4.63 19.97
CA SER A 287 2.65 4.07 20.23
C SER A 287 1.66 5.16 20.62
N TYR A 288 0.39 4.88 20.39
CA TYR A 288 -0.74 5.61 20.97
C TYR A 288 -1.99 4.73 20.93
N VAL A 289 -2.91 5.04 21.83
CA VAL A 289 -4.18 4.34 21.99
C VAL A 289 -5.29 5.37 21.97
N ASP A 290 -6.29 5.13 21.14
CA ASP A 290 -7.47 5.99 21.02
C ASP A 290 -8.73 5.23 21.37
N TYR A 291 -9.66 5.95 21.97
CA TYR A 291 -11.00 5.48 22.27
C TYR A 291 -12.02 6.34 21.52
N PHE A 292 -12.94 5.68 20.83
CA PHE A 292 -14.02 6.28 20.06
C PHE A 292 -15.37 5.91 20.71
N PRO A 293 -15.84 6.67 21.72
CA PRO A 293 -17.09 6.39 22.42
C PRO A 293 -18.33 6.22 21.53
N GLU A 294 -18.51 7.05 20.50
CA GLU A 294 -19.70 7.06 19.64
C GLU A 294 -19.73 5.82 18.72
N ALA A 295 -18.59 5.47 18.12
CA ALA A 295 -18.38 4.29 17.31
C ALA A 295 -18.28 3.00 18.15
N LYS A 296 -18.11 3.14 19.48
CA LYS A 296 -17.79 2.04 20.41
C LYS A 296 -16.59 1.24 19.92
N GLN A 297 -15.58 1.94 19.45
CA GLN A 297 -14.38 1.36 18.88
C GLN A 297 -13.15 1.87 19.64
N SER A 298 -12.07 1.14 19.55
CA SER A 298 -10.78 1.59 20.06
C SER A 298 -9.69 1.17 19.10
N GLN A 299 -8.63 1.96 19.00
CA GLN A 299 -7.44 1.60 18.23
C GLN A 299 -6.19 1.69 19.09
N CYS A 300 -5.28 0.76 18.91
CA CYS A 300 -3.93 0.79 19.44
C CYS A 300 -2.96 0.68 18.28
N ARG A 301 -2.02 1.61 18.19
CA ARG A 301 -0.97 1.61 17.17
C ARG A 301 0.38 1.53 17.80
N ILE A 302 1.22 0.67 17.26
CA ILE A 302 2.59 0.48 17.71
C ILE A 302 3.46 0.21 16.49
N TYR A 303 4.57 0.93 16.35
CA TYR A 303 5.46 0.76 15.22
C TYR A 303 6.90 1.15 15.53
N SER A 304 7.82 0.55 14.78
CA SER A 304 9.24 0.90 14.74
C SER A 304 9.46 2.17 13.90
N TYR A 305 10.29 3.09 14.39
CA TYR A 305 10.66 4.33 13.70
C TYR A 305 12.13 4.30 13.24
N PRO A 306 12.46 4.72 12.00
CA PRO A 306 11.54 5.21 10.97
C PRO A 306 10.67 4.09 10.38
N SER A 307 9.42 4.43 10.07
CA SER A 307 8.49 3.51 9.41
C SER A 307 8.64 3.60 7.89
N PHE A 308 8.58 2.45 7.21
CA PHE A 308 8.67 2.31 5.76
C PHE A 308 7.31 2.01 5.10
N ILE A 309 6.22 2.16 5.85
CA ILE A 309 4.88 1.93 5.31
C ILE A 309 4.52 2.96 4.24
N PRO A 310 3.84 2.54 3.15
CA PRO A 310 3.38 3.47 2.12
C PRO A 310 2.04 4.14 2.48
N TYR A 311 1.27 3.59 3.43
CA TYR A 311 -0.03 4.12 3.86
C TYR A 311 -0.10 4.27 5.38
N TYR A 312 -0.92 5.22 5.84
CA TYR A 312 -1.19 5.46 7.25
C TYR A 312 -2.66 5.86 7.46
N ASP A 313 -3.50 4.89 7.82
CA ASP A 313 -4.93 5.13 7.95
C ASP A 313 -5.36 5.71 9.30
N ASN A 314 -6.59 6.19 9.44
CA ASN A 314 -7.25 6.64 10.69
C ASN A 314 -6.35 7.35 11.71
N ILE A 315 -5.63 8.39 11.27
CA ILE A 315 -4.84 9.27 12.13
C ILE A 315 -5.79 10.14 12.96
N THR A 316 -5.58 10.17 14.27
CA THR A 316 -6.37 10.90 15.27
C THR A 316 -5.63 12.12 15.82
N ASN A 317 -6.31 12.93 16.63
CA ASN A 317 -5.72 14.08 17.33
C ASN A 317 -4.54 13.70 18.25
N ASN A 318 -4.50 12.46 18.74
CA ASN A 318 -3.41 11.95 19.58
C ASN A 318 -2.13 11.63 18.79
N PHE A 319 -2.16 11.74 17.46
CA PHE A 319 -0.98 11.54 16.64
C PHE A 319 0.16 12.50 17.07
N PRO A 320 1.31 11.97 17.53
CA PRO A 320 2.37 12.78 18.13
C PRO A 320 3.18 13.58 17.09
N GLY A 321 2.96 13.35 15.79
CA GLY A 321 3.83 13.84 14.73
C GLY A 321 5.00 12.90 14.46
N GLY A 322 6.03 13.42 13.78
CA GLY A 322 7.21 12.67 13.34
C GLY A 322 7.38 12.74 11.83
N LEU A 323 8.53 12.34 11.29
CA LEU A 323 8.79 12.45 9.85
C LEU A 323 8.59 11.11 9.15
N PHE A 324 7.57 11.04 8.28
CA PHE A 324 7.19 9.84 7.54
C PHE A 324 7.47 10.02 6.05
N GLN A 325 8.73 9.84 5.64
CA GLN A 325 9.18 10.11 4.27
C GLN A 325 8.64 9.11 3.23
N TYR A 326 8.20 7.93 3.65
CA TYR A 326 7.77 6.84 2.78
C TYR A 326 6.25 6.74 2.62
N VAL A 327 5.50 7.42 3.49
CA VAL A 327 4.03 7.43 3.44
C VAL A 327 3.57 8.31 2.28
N ARG A 328 2.63 7.81 1.48
CA ARG A 328 2.00 8.49 0.34
C ARG A 328 0.50 8.66 0.53
N VAL A 329 -0.14 7.71 1.19
CA VAL A 329 -1.59 7.69 1.39
C VAL A 329 -1.89 7.80 2.88
N ILE A 330 -2.73 8.75 3.29
CA ILE A 330 -3.22 8.80 4.68
C ILE A 330 -4.73 9.01 4.74
N SER A 331 -5.31 8.53 5.84
CA SER A 331 -6.68 8.88 6.21
C SER A 331 -6.74 9.44 7.63
N LEU A 332 -7.55 10.48 7.82
CA LEU A 332 -7.76 11.18 9.09
C LEU A 332 -9.17 10.84 9.59
N TYR A 333 -9.27 10.36 10.83
CA TYR A 333 -10.55 10.07 11.48
C TYR A 333 -10.44 10.29 12.98
N ASP A 334 -11.41 10.98 13.55
CA ASP A 334 -11.56 11.17 15.00
C ASP A 334 -13.01 11.53 15.34
N GLU A 335 -13.41 11.28 16.59
CA GLU A 335 -14.68 11.73 17.16
C GLU A 335 -14.60 13.12 17.77
N TYR A 336 -13.38 13.67 17.87
CA TYR A 336 -13.11 15.05 18.26
C TYR A 336 -12.76 15.91 17.03
N PRO A 337 -13.05 17.22 17.04
CA PRO A 337 -12.71 18.09 15.92
C PRO A 337 -11.20 18.10 15.59
N PHE A 338 -10.85 18.21 14.31
CA PHE A 338 -9.48 18.52 13.89
C PHE A 338 -9.31 20.03 13.73
N GLU A 339 -8.56 20.68 14.61
CA GLU A 339 -8.26 22.11 14.49
C GLU A 339 -7.17 22.37 13.45
N HIS A 340 -6.96 23.63 13.08
CA HIS A 340 -6.03 24.01 12.00
C HIS A 340 -4.59 23.52 12.24
N GLU A 341 -4.14 23.58 13.49
CA GLU A 341 -2.83 23.13 13.96
C GLU A 341 -2.61 21.64 13.71
N PHE A 342 -3.68 20.84 13.69
CA PHE A 342 -3.60 19.44 13.33
C PHE A 342 -3.18 19.28 11.88
N PHE A 343 -3.78 20.03 10.95
CA PHE A 343 -3.41 19.98 9.53
C PHE A 343 -1.97 20.45 9.29
N ILE A 344 -1.49 21.45 10.04
CA ILE A 344 -0.06 21.85 10.04
C ILE A 344 0.83 20.68 10.51
N ARG A 345 0.42 19.97 11.57
CA ARG A 345 1.16 18.80 12.08
C ARG A 345 1.20 17.68 11.02
N ILE A 346 0.08 17.40 10.36
CA ILE A 346 -0.01 16.42 9.27
C ILE A 346 0.93 16.81 8.12
N GLN A 347 0.85 18.06 7.65
CA GLN A 347 1.69 18.55 6.55
C GLN A 347 3.20 18.42 6.84
N LYS A 348 3.63 18.74 8.06
CA LYS A 348 5.03 18.57 8.49
C LYS A 348 5.43 17.10 8.63
N SER A 349 4.48 16.24 8.97
CA SER A 349 4.77 14.83 9.22
C SER A 349 4.81 13.99 7.95
N PHE A 350 4.04 14.39 6.93
CA PHE A 350 3.86 13.67 5.67
C PHE A 350 4.19 14.58 4.47
N PRO A 351 5.47 14.92 4.25
CA PRO A 351 5.86 15.90 3.23
C PRO A 351 5.62 15.45 1.79
N PHE A 352 5.42 14.14 1.55
CA PHE A 352 5.23 13.55 0.23
C PHE A 352 3.85 12.88 0.09
N ILE A 353 2.85 13.34 0.84
CA ILE A 353 1.49 12.84 0.72
C ILE A 353 0.93 13.08 -0.68
N GLU A 354 0.45 12.01 -1.31
CA GLU A 354 -0.20 12.00 -2.62
C GLU A 354 -1.72 11.88 -2.49
N GLU A 355 -2.21 11.18 -1.45
CA GLU A 355 -3.64 10.96 -1.21
C GLU A 355 -4.00 11.28 0.24
N LEU A 356 -5.00 12.16 0.43
CA LEU A 356 -5.52 12.56 1.73
C LEU A 356 -7.01 12.28 1.83
N THR A 357 -7.41 11.39 2.73
CA THR A 357 -8.82 11.21 3.10
C THR A 357 -9.11 11.84 4.46
N VAL A 358 -10.20 12.60 4.56
CA VAL A 358 -10.66 13.24 5.82
C VAL A 358 -12.09 12.81 6.10
N ILE A 359 -12.31 12.25 7.30
CA ILE A 359 -13.62 11.83 7.81
C ILE A 359 -13.77 12.38 9.22
N ASN A 360 -14.61 13.40 9.41
CA ASN A 360 -14.88 13.96 10.75
C ASN A 360 -16.19 14.76 10.76
N TYR A 361 -17.16 14.30 11.54
CA TYR A 361 -18.48 14.92 11.62
C TYR A 361 -18.57 16.11 12.56
N LYS A 362 -17.56 16.33 13.42
CA LYS A 362 -17.59 17.41 14.40
C LYS A 362 -17.08 18.70 13.79
N SER A 363 -17.80 19.79 14.03
CA SER A 363 -17.35 21.13 13.65
C SER A 363 -16.07 21.50 14.41
N GLN A 364 -15.12 22.14 13.73
CA GLN A 364 -14.01 22.86 14.37
C GLN A 364 -14.54 23.84 15.43
N ASN A 365 -13.95 23.84 16.63
CA ASN A 365 -14.40 24.69 17.74
C ASN A 365 -14.01 26.14 17.49
N GLU A 366 -12.79 26.34 17.00
CA GLU A 366 -12.32 27.64 16.55
C GLU A 366 -12.86 27.85 15.14
N LYS A 367 -14.09 28.38 15.05
CA LYS A 367 -14.43 29.17 13.88
C LYS A 367 -13.40 30.29 13.84
N GLN A 368 -12.40 30.15 12.99
CA GLN A 368 -11.61 31.27 12.50
C GLN A 368 -12.57 32.18 11.75
N SER A 369 -13.42 32.88 12.50
CA SER A 369 -14.40 33.82 12.02
C SER A 369 -13.57 34.95 11.43
N TYR A 370 -13.65 35.07 10.12
CA TYR A 370 -13.07 36.15 9.31
C TYR A 370 -13.51 37.57 9.72
N GLU A 371 -14.20 37.75 10.85
CA GLU A 371 -14.82 39.00 11.28
C GLU A 371 -14.23 39.58 12.58
N SER A 372 -13.31 38.92 13.29
CA SER A 372 -12.69 39.53 14.47
C SER A 372 -11.48 40.39 14.09
N ASN A 373 -11.76 41.65 13.80
CA ASN A 373 -10.85 42.77 13.54
C ASN A 373 -9.81 43.09 14.65
N ASN A 374 -9.50 42.19 15.58
CA ASN A 374 -8.54 42.47 16.65
C ASN A 374 -7.69 41.23 16.95
N GLY A 375 -6.46 41.21 16.45
CA GLY A 375 -5.41 40.27 16.86
C GLY A 375 -5.40 38.96 16.09
N SER A 376 -5.25 39.02 14.75
CA SER A 376 -5.02 37.85 13.91
C SER A 376 -3.76 37.08 14.37
N GLN A 377 -3.94 35.93 15.01
CA GLN A 377 -2.95 34.88 14.88
C GLN A 377 -2.91 34.51 13.39
N ASN A 378 -1.90 35.00 12.67
CA ASN A 378 -1.59 34.55 11.32
C ASN A 378 -1.17 33.09 11.41
N LEU A 379 -2.15 32.19 11.40
CA LEU A 379 -1.90 30.77 11.31
C LEU A 379 -1.25 30.47 9.96
N SER A 380 -0.28 29.57 9.97
CA SER A 380 0.52 29.26 8.79
C SER A 380 -0.35 28.57 7.75
N LEU A 381 -0.31 29.08 6.51
CA LEU A 381 -0.94 28.43 5.37
C LEU A 381 -0.46 26.97 5.25
N VAL A 382 -1.39 26.03 5.11
CA VAL A 382 -1.06 24.62 4.92
C VAL A 382 -0.83 24.35 3.44
N GLU A 383 0.30 23.73 3.09
CA GLU A 383 0.64 23.39 1.71
C GLU A 383 0.95 21.90 1.56
N TYR A 384 0.20 21.22 0.70
CA TYR A 384 0.42 19.83 0.34
C TYR A 384 0.97 19.73 -1.08
N SER A 385 2.29 19.86 -1.23
CA SER A 385 2.94 20.02 -2.54
C SER A 385 2.89 18.80 -3.47
N PHE A 386 2.56 17.62 -2.94
CA PHE A 386 2.48 16.36 -3.71
C PHE A 386 1.07 15.79 -3.80
N LEU A 387 0.07 16.50 -3.26
CA LEU A 387 -1.28 16.00 -3.17
C LEU A 387 -1.90 15.91 -4.57
N ASN A 388 -2.29 14.71 -4.96
CA ASN A 388 -2.96 14.38 -6.21
C ASN A 388 -4.43 14.05 -5.97
N GLU A 389 -4.78 13.47 -4.82
CA GLU A 389 -6.15 13.12 -4.46
C GLU A 389 -6.52 13.66 -3.07
N LEU A 390 -7.67 14.33 -2.99
CA LEU A 390 -8.25 14.82 -1.76
C LEU A 390 -9.68 14.30 -1.62
N ALA A 391 -9.90 13.44 -0.62
CA ALA A 391 -11.21 12.89 -0.32
C ALA A 391 -11.78 13.49 0.97
N ILE A 392 -12.79 14.33 0.83
CA ILE A 392 -13.49 15.00 1.93
C ILE A 392 -14.86 14.32 2.07
N VAL A 393 -14.88 13.22 2.82
CA VAL A 393 -16.02 12.30 2.84
C VAL A 393 -16.66 12.31 4.22
N ARG A 394 -17.99 12.52 4.28
CA ARG A 394 -18.75 12.48 5.53
C ARG A 394 -18.17 13.42 6.59
N VAL A 395 -17.95 14.67 6.20
CA VAL A 395 -17.36 15.69 7.06
C VAL A 395 -18.34 16.79 7.42
N HIS A 396 -18.01 17.57 8.45
CA HIS A 396 -18.61 18.88 8.66
C HIS A 396 -18.11 19.92 7.63
N ASP A 397 -18.95 20.90 7.26
CA ASP A 397 -18.65 21.96 6.28
C ASP A 397 -17.35 22.74 6.59
N HIS A 398 -16.95 22.83 7.87
CA HIS A 398 -15.71 23.50 8.29
C HIS A 398 -14.45 22.86 7.68
N TYR A 399 -14.44 21.54 7.46
CA TYR A 399 -13.29 20.87 6.83
C TYR A 399 -13.24 21.15 5.33
N ILE A 400 -14.40 21.26 4.68
CA ILE A 400 -14.45 21.72 3.29
C ILE A 400 -13.90 23.15 3.21
N GLU A 401 -14.29 24.04 4.13
CA GLU A 401 -13.70 25.37 4.21
C GLU A 401 -12.18 25.34 4.45
N GLN A 402 -11.68 24.45 5.32
CA GLN A 402 -10.24 24.29 5.59
C GLN A 402 -9.43 24.03 4.31
N PHE A 403 -9.94 23.23 3.37
CA PHE A 403 -9.22 22.92 2.13
C PHE A 403 -9.55 23.87 0.97
N LEU A 404 -10.80 24.33 0.84
CA LEU A 404 -11.20 25.17 -0.29
C LEU A 404 -10.84 26.64 -0.10
N PHE A 405 -10.71 27.14 1.12
CA PHE A 405 -10.25 28.51 1.35
C PHE A 405 -8.78 28.65 1.03
N ASN A 406 -8.47 29.53 0.07
CA ASN A 406 -7.09 29.86 -0.34
C ASN A 406 -6.25 30.50 0.77
N THR A 407 -6.88 30.97 1.84
CA THR A 407 -6.22 31.56 3.02
C THR A 407 -5.87 30.53 4.09
N LYS A 408 -6.42 29.31 4.01
CA LYS A 408 -6.16 28.22 4.97
C LYS A 408 -5.26 27.15 4.39
N THR A 409 -5.52 26.77 3.14
CA THR A 409 -4.75 25.74 2.44
C THR A 409 -4.40 26.21 1.02
N TYR A 410 -3.19 25.91 0.58
CA TYR A 410 -2.80 26.03 -0.82
C TYR A 410 -2.81 24.65 -1.48
N LEU A 411 -3.75 24.44 -2.41
CA LEU A 411 -3.75 23.25 -3.27
C LEU A 411 -2.85 23.48 -4.48
N HIS A 412 -2.18 22.43 -4.95
CA HIS A 412 -1.51 22.44 -6.25
C HIS A 412 -2.51 22.18 -7.39
N ASN A 413 -2.07 22.37 -8.63
CA ASN A 413 -2.89 22.04 -9.80
C ASN A 413 -3.01 20.53 -9.96
N ASN A 414 -4.07 20.10 -10.63
CA ASN A 414 -4.33 18.69 -10.96
C ASN A 414 -4.71 17.80 -9.78
N VAL A 415 -5.43 18.37 -8.80
CA VAL A 415 -5.99 17.60 -7.68
C VAL A 415 -7.34 17.01 -8.07
N LEU A 416 -7.50 15.71 -7.85
CA LEU A 416 -8.78 14.99 -7.85
C LEU A 416 -9.49 15.23 -6.50
N LEU A 417 -10.69 15.81 -6.54
CA LEU A 417 -11.49 16.09 -5.35
C LEU A 417 -12.71 15.17 -5.27
N HIS A 418 -12.84 14.44 -4.16
CA HIS A 418 -14.02 13.66 -3.80
C HIS A 418 -14.81 14.39 -2.70
N ILE A 419 -16.07 14.74 -2.97
CA ILE A 419 -16.85 15.55 -2.02
C ILE A 419 -18.37 15.37 -2.18
N ASP A 420 -19.10 15.57 -1.08
CA ASP A 420 -20.55 15.68 -1.06
C ASP A 420 -21.02 16.98 -1.75
N TYR A 421 -21.92 16.86 -2.72
CA TYR A 421 -22.34 17.97 -3.58
C TYR A 421 -23.11 19.03 -2.80
N GLU A 422 -24.05 18.62 -1.95
CA GLU A 422 -24.85 19.51 -1.14
C GLU A 422 -23.97 20.34 -0.17
N SER A 423 -22.96 19.70 0.42
CA SER A 423 -21.99 20.38 1.30
C SER A 423 -21.07 21.33 0.55
N LEU A 424 -20.59 20.92 -0.64
CA LEU A 424 -19.84 21.80 -1.53
C LEU A 424 -20.66 23.04 -1.93
N GLN A 425 -21.94 22.85 -2.27
CA GLN A 425 -22.85 23.93 -2.66
C GLN A 425 -23.05 24.92 -1.51
N ARG A 426 -23.24 24.46 -0.26
CA ARG A 426 -23.34 25.34 0.92
C ARG A 426 -22.07 26.16 1.12
N VAL A 427 -20.91 25.51 1.13
CA VAL A 427 -19.63 26.19 1.43
C VAL A 427 -19.25 27.22 0.37
N THR A 428 -19.47 26.90 -0.91
CA THR A 428 -19.23 27.80 -2.04
C THR A 428 -20.32 28.84 -2.25
N HIS A 429 -21.37 28.85 -1.43
CA HIS A 429 -22.55 29.71 -1.56
C HIS A 429 -23.16 29.61 -2.97
N ASN A 430 -23.57 28.40 -3.35
CA ASN A 430 -24.05 28.11 -4.72
C ASN A 430 -23.02 28.50 -5.79
N PHE A 431 -21.74 28.23 -5.55
CA PHE A 431 -20.65 28.54 -6.49
C PHE A 431 -20.48 30.04 -6.79
N THR A 432 -20.68 30.91 -5.78
CA THR A 432 -20.51 32.37 -5.91
C THR A 432 -19.44 32.95 -4.98
N ARG A 433 -18.90 32.15 -4.05
CA ARG A 433 -17.93 32.63 -3.04
C ARG A 433 -16.53 32.78 -3.62
N GLU A 434 -15.98 33.99 -3.69
CA GLU A 434 -14.67 34.24 -4.33
C GLU A 434 -13.49 33.55 -3.61
N ASN A 435 -13.49 33.53 -2.27
CA ASN A 435 -12.37 33.01 -1.48
C ASN A 435 -12.10 31.51 -1.69
N THR A 436 -13.10 30.76 -2.14
CA THR A 436 -12.95 29.33 -2.46
C THR A 436 -12.62 29.07 -3.94
N GLN A 437 -12.84 30.06 -4.81
CA GLN A 437 -12.72 29.91 -6.25
C GLN A 437 -11.29 29.60 -6.70
N ILE A 438 -10.29 30.18 -6.02
CA ILE A 438 -8.87 29.97 -6.38
C ILE A 438 -8.45 28.51 -6.24
N ASN A 439 -8.82 27.83 -5.16
CA ASN A 439 -8.48 26.41 -5.00
C ASN A 439 -9.39 25.52 -5.87
N CYS A 440 -10.66 25.87 -6.05
CA CYS A 440 -11.57 25.13 -6.94
C CYS A 440 -11.09 25.15 -8.41
N ALA A 441 -10.50 26.25 -8.88
CA ALA A 441 -9.97 26.34 -10.25
C ALA A 441 -8.77 25.41 -10.52
N LYS A 442 -8.12 24.88 -9.48
CA LYS A 442 -6.96 23.98 -9.57
C LYS A 442 -7.34 22.50 -9.66
N ILE A 443 -8.61 22.18 -9.41
CA ILE A 443 -9.15 20.82 -9.49
C ILE A 443 -9.25 20.39 -10.96
N ASN A 444 -8.67 19.24 -11.31
CA ASN A 444 -8.75 18.65 -12.65
C ASN A 444 -9.82 17.58 -12.78
N GLU A 445 -10.22 16.96 -11.68
CA GLU A 445 -11.30 15.99 -11.63
C GLU A 445 -12.10 16.19 -10.35
N LEU A 446 -13.42 16.24 -10.50
CA LEU A 446 -14.35 16.46 -9.40
C LEU A 446 -15.34 15.29 -9.36
N LYS A 447 -15.22 14.45 -8.34
CA LYS A 447 -16.14 13.35 -8.06
C LYS A 447 -17.13 13.77 -6.99
N LEU A 448 -18.37 13.96 -7.42
CA LEU A 448 -19.48 14.40 -6.59
C LEU A 448 -20.35 13.23 -6.17
N TYR A 449 -20.72 13.24 -4.89
CA TYR A 449 -21.73 12.36 -4.32
C TYR A 449 -22.95 13.19 -3.93
N GLY A 450 -24.15 12.72 -4.22
CA GLY A 450 -25.37 13.41 -3.82
C GLY A 450 -26.60 12.89 -4.54
N GLU A 451 -27.77 13.36 -4.11
CA GLU A 451 -29.04 13.05 -4.77
C GLU A 451 -29.45 14.16 -5.75
N THR A 452 -28.93 15.37 -5.55
CA THR A 452 -29.29 16.55 -6.33
C THR A 452 -28.46 16.68 -7.60
N CYS A 453 -29.12 17.08 -8.70
CA CYS A 453 -28.43 17.30 -9.98
C CYS A 453 -27.54 18.56 -9.91
N PRO A 454 -26.33 18.52 -10.50
CA PRO A 454 -25.46 19.69 -10.58
C PRO A 454 -26.11 20.91 -11.25
N ASN A 455 -25.97 22.09 -10.62
CA ASN A 455 -26.27 23.39 -11.21
C ASN A 455 -25.31 23.71 -12.38
N SER A 456 -25.79 24.44 -13.39
CA SER A 456 -25.00 24.97 -14.51
C SER A 456 -23.79 25.80 -14.08
N SER A 457 -23.87 26.51 -12.95
CA SER A 457 -22.75 27.33 -12.43
C SER A 457 -21.54 26.50 -11.98
N LEU A 458 -21.69 25.18 -11.82
CA LEU A 458 -20.61 24.32 -11.35
C LEU A 458 -19.41 24.32 -12.32
N GLN A 459 -19.66 24.27 -13.64
CA GLN A 459 -18.58 24.23 -14.63
C GLN A 459 -17.78 25.53 -14.67
N GLU A 460 -18.43 26.67 -14.44
CA GLU A 460 -17.77 27.98 -14.39
C GLU A 460 -16.85 28.08 -13.16
N TYR A 461 -17.25 27.44 -12.07
CA TYR A 461 -16.51 27.44 -10.80
C TYR A 461 -15.35 26.43 -10.77
N PHE A 462 -15.45 25.37 -11.58
CA PHE A 462 -14.42 24.34 -11.79
C PHE A 462 -14.04 24.25 -13.27
N PRO A 463 -13.41 25.30 -13.85
CA PRO A 463 -13.24 25.43 -15.30
C PRO A 463 -12.40 24.31 -15.92
N ASN A 464 -11.47 23.73 -15.16
CA ASN A 464 -10.54 22.70 -15.63
C ASN A 464 -10.97 21.28 -15.24
N ALA A 465 -12.05 21.12 -14.48
CA ALA A 465 -12.41 19.84 -13.92
C ALA A 465 -13.21 18.98 -14.89
N LYS A 466 -12.83 17.70 -15.02
CA LYS A 466 -13.73 16.64 -15.45
C LYS A 466 -14.69 16.32 -14.31
N ILE A 467 -15.97 16.57 -14.49
CA ILE A 467 -16.98 16.40 -13.45
C ILE A 467 -17.65 15.04 -13.60
N CYS A 468 -17.55 14.22 -12.56
CA CYS A 468 -18.17 12.91 -12.44
C CYS A 468 -19.18 12.94 -11.30
N PHE A 469 -20.42 12.51 -11.55
CA PHE A 469 -21.48 12.50 -10.55
C PHE A 469 -21.94 11.07 -10.26
N SER A 470 -21.94 10.68 -8.98
CA SER A 470 -22.44 9.39 -8.51
C SER A 470 -23.59 9.56 -7.53
N ARG A 471 -24.71 8.86 -7.79
CA ARG A 471 -25.85 8.79 -6.85
C ARG A 471 -25.59 7.87 -5.65
N SER A 472 -24.56 7.01 -5.72
CA SER A 472 -24.11 6.25 -4.57
C SER A 472 -22.99 7.02 -3.88
N ILE A 473 -23.26 7.50 -2.66
CA ILE A 473 -22.21 7.63 -1.65
C ILE A 473 -21.56 6.26 -1.59
N LEU A 474 -20.24 6.16 -1.79
CA LEU A 474 -19.40 4.96 -1.58
C LEU A 474 -20.11 3.95 -0.66
N LYS A 475 -20.90 3.06 -1.25
CA LYS A 475 -21.37 1.85 -0.60
C LYS A 475 -20.20 0.91 -0.80
N ASP A 476 -19.63 0.50 0.31
CA ASP A 476 -18.64 -0.58 0.48
C ASP A 476 -17.19 -0.12 0.66
N LYS A 477 -16.76 -0.14 1.92
CA LYS A 477 -15.77 -1.07 2.49
C LYS A 477 -15.66 -0.78 4.00
N LYS A 478 -16.38 -1.58 4.81
CA LYS A 478 -16.10 -1.73 6.25
C LYS A 478 -15.06 -2.80 6.43
#